data_AF-A0A8T4A1F7-F1
#
_entry.id   AF-A0A8T4A1F7-F1
#
_cell.length_a   1.000
_cell.length_b   1.000
_cell.length_c   1.000
_cell.angle_alpha   90.00
_cell.angle_beta   90.00
_cell.angle_gamma   90.00
#
_symmetry.space_group_name_H-M   'P 1'
#
loop_
_entity.id
_entity.type
_entity.pdbx_description
1 polymer ?
#
loop_
_entity_poly.entity_id
_entity_poly.type
_entity_poly.pdbx_seq_one_letter_code
_entity_poly.pdbx_strand_id
1 'polypeptide(L)'
;MAHITLSVPDRLYRKMKEHSEIKWSEIARKAIADYLAALKGKSNSREIIETLPPEVVKALKSVPEEVAKSAYKEMVAEEWKRAKSLTQTS
;
A
#
# COMPACT_ATOMS: atom_id res chain seq x y z
N MET A 1 -21.70 11.01 3.18
CA MET A 1 -21.37 9.65 3.65
C MET A 1 -22.31 8.70 2.93
N ALA A 2 -21.83 7.58 2.38
CA ALA A 2 -22.68 6.61 1.70
C ALA A 2 -23.11 5.50 2.67
N HIS A 3 -24.32 4.97 2.49
CA HIS A 3 -24.83 3.83 3.25
C HIS A 3 -24.80 2.57 2.40
N ILE A 4 -24.17 1.52 2.92
CA ILE A 4 -24.13 0.20 2.29
C ILE A 4 -24.71 -0.83 3.25
N THR A 5 -25.49 -1.78 2.72
CA THR A 5 -25.97 -2.94 3.45
C THR A 5 -25.26 -4.17 2.91
N LEU A 6 -24.60 -4.92 3.79
CA LEU A 6 -23.84 -6.11 3.44
C LEU A 6 -24.44 -7.32 4.13
N SER A 7 -24.74 -8.36 3.35
CA SER A 7 -25.13 -9.67 3.88
C SER A 7 -23.88 -10.40 4.34
N VAL A 8 -23.89 -10.85 5.60
CA VAL A 8 -22.80 -11.61 6.20
C VAL A 8 -23.31 -13.04 6.47
N PRO A 9 -22.53 -14.10 6.20
CA PRO A 9 -22.95 -15.47 6.51
C PRO A 9 -23.34 -15.64 7.98
N ASP A 10 -24.42 -16.36 8.27
CA ASP A 10 -24.98 -16.51 9.63
C ASP A 10 -23.95 -16.93 10.67
N ARG A 11 -23.06 -17.85 10.31
CA ARG A 11 -21.99 -18.34 11.20
C ARG A 11 -21.03 -17.21 11.60
N LEU A 12 -20.73 -16.29 10.68
CA LEU A 12 -19.86 -15.15 10.95
C LEU A 12 -20.60 -14.08 11.75
N TYR A 13 -21.87 -13.82 11.41
CA TYR A 13 -22.70 -12.88 12.19
C TYR A 13 -22.84 -13.31 13.66
N ARG A 14 -23.02 -14.60 13.95
CA ARG A 14 -23.04 -15.12 15.33
C ARG A 14 -21.76 -14.79 16.10
N LYS A 15 -20.60 -15.04 15.50
CA LYS A 15 -19.30 -14.68 16.09
C LYS A 15 -19.12 -13.18 16.29
N MET A 16 -19.58 -12.37 15.35
CA MET A 16 -19.56 -10.92 15.51
C MET A 16 -20.44 -10.45 16.67
N LYS A 17 -21.60 -11.09 16.85
CA LYS A 17 -22.54 -10.79 17.94
C LYS A 17 -22.01 -11.20 19.32
N GLU A 18 -21.22 -12.27 19.40
CA GLU A 18 -20.49 -12.66 20.62
C GLU A 18 -19.51 -11.56 21.07
N HIS A 19 -18.99 -10.77 20.13
CA HIS A 19 -18.08 -9.64 20.35
C HIS A 19 -18.76 -8.30 20.06
N SER A 20 -19.87 -8.04 20.74
CA SER A 20 -20.70 -6.83 20.55
C SER A 20 -20.02 -5.51 20.98
N GLU A 21 -18.95 -5.59 21.79
CA GLU A 21 -18.10 -4.48 22.19
C GLU A 21 -17.32 -3.86 21.01
N ILE A 22 -17.18 -4.60 19.91
CA ILE A 22 -16.45 -4.17 18.72
C ILE A 22 -17.34 -3.33 17.81
N LYS A 23 -16.84 -2.16 17.39
CA LYS A 23 -17.47 -1.33 16.35
C LYS A 23 -17.25 -1.95 14.97
N TRP A 24 -18.04 -2.96 14.63
CA TRP A 24 -17.92 -3.69 13.35
C TRP A 24 -18.01 -2.79 12.10
N SER A 25 -18.77 -1.69 12.15
CA SER A 25 -18.84 -0.72 11.07
C SER A 25 -17.54 0.05 10.84
N GLU A 26 -16.71 0.20 11.87
CA GLU A 26 -15.38 0.81 11.78
C GLU A 26 -14.38 -0.18 11.19
N ILE A 27 -14.40 -1.43 11.67
CA ILE A 27 -13.60 -2.52 11.12
C ILE A 27 -13.90 -2.71 9.63
N ALA A 28 -15.18 -2.73 9.24
CA ALA A 28 -15.59 -2.86 7.85
C ALA A 28 -15.04 -1.71 6.99
N ARG A 29 -15.16 -0.45 7.45
CA ARG A 29 -14.62 0.71 6.73
C ARG A 29 -13.11 0.61 6.56
N LYS A 30 -12.38 0.24 7.61
CA LYS A 30 -10.93 0.09 7.56
C LYS A 30 -10.53 -1.02 6.59
N ALA A 31 -11.16 -2.19 6.69
CA ALA A 31 -10.89 -3.32 5.80
C ALA A 31 -11.15 -2.97 4.32
N ILE A 32 -12.23 -2.23 4.04
CA ILE A 32 -12.52 -1.75 2.68
C ILE A 32 -11.43 -0.78 2.20
N ALA A 33 -11.01 0.18 3.03
CA ALA A 33 -9.95 1.12 2.69
C ALA A 33 -8.61 0.43 2.44
N ASP A 34 -8.23 -0.50 3.33
CA ASP A 34 -6.99 -1.27 3.22
C ASP A 34 -7.01 -2.16 1.96
N TYR A 35 -8.14 -2.80 1.67
CA TYR A 35 -8.30 -3.62 0.45
C TYR A 35 -8.25 -2.76 -0.82
N LEU A 36 -8.86 -1.58 -0.82
CA LEU A 36 -8.75 -0.63 -1.92
C LEU A 36 -7.30 -0.15 -2.12
N ALA A 37 -6.57 0.11 -1.04
CA ALA A 37 -5.15 0.47 -1.11
C ALA A 37 -4.30 -0.69 -1.65
N ALA A 38 -4.61 -1.93 -1.26
CA ALA A 38 -3.96 -3.12 -1.79
C ALA A 38 -4.27 -3.36 -3.27
N LEU A 39 -5.52 -3.19 -3.70
CA LEU A 39 -5.95 -3.29 -5.10
C LEU A 39 -5.30 -2.22 -5.99
N LYS A 40 -5.07 -1.01 -5.44
CA LYS A 40 -4.32 0.05 -6.12
C LYS A 40 -2.85 -0.32 -6.37
N GLY A 41 -2.36 -1.41 -5.76
CA GLY A 41 -1.06 -2.03 -6.04
C GLY A 41 0.10 -1.07 -5.81
N LYS A 42 0.69 -1.10 -4.60
CA LYS A 42 1.91 -0.32 -4.24
C LYS A 42 1.94 1.04 -4.95
N SER A 43 1.05 1.95 -4.54
CA SER A 43 1.03 3.37 -4.91
C SER A 43 1.56 3.63 -6.33
N ASN A 44 0.68 3.65 -7.33
CA ASN A 44 1.04 4.08 -8.69
C ASN A 44 1.96 5.31 -8.59
N SER A 45 3.06 5.36 -9.34
CA SER A 45 4.06 6.44 -9.24
C SER A 45 3.45 7.84 -9.29
N ARG A 46 2.29 7.99 -9.96
CA ARG A 46 1.49 9.22 -9.97
C ARG A 46 0.85 9.54 -8.61
N GLU A 47 0.25 8.55 -7.94
CA GLU A 47 -0.33 8.72 -6.60
C GLU A 47 0.75 9.05 -5.57
N ILE A 48 1.96 8.47 -5.69
CA ILE A 48 3.08 8.83 -4.81
C ILE A 48 3.43 10.31 -4.99
N ILE A 49 3.55 10.79 -6.23
CA ILE A 49 3.87 12.19 -6.53
C ILE A 49 2.83 13.14 -5.91
N GLU A 50 1.54 12.77 -5.93
CA GLU A 50 0.46 13.58 -5.33
C GLU A 50 0.55 13.68 -3.80
N THR A 51 1.18 12.69 -3.14
CA THR A 51 1.36 12.69 -1.67
C THR A 51 2.64 13.38 -1.20
N LEU A 52 3.57 13.69 -2.10
CA LEU A 52 4.86 14.28 -1.76
C LEU A 52 4.75 15.80 -1.55
N PRO A 53 5.58 16.39 -0.66
CA PRO A 53 5.67 17.85 -0.54
C PRO A 53 6.02 18.51 -1.89
N PRO A 54 5.45 19.67 -2.23
CA PRO A 54 5.69 20.35 -3.50
C PRO A 54 7.18 20.59 -3.80
N GLU A 55 7.98 20.82 -2.76
CA GLU A 55 9.42 21.03 -2.84
C GLU A 55 10.14 19.79 -3.37
N VAL A 56 9.73 18.61 -2.88
CA VAL A 56 10.28 17.31 -3.29
C VAL A 56 9.90 17.01 -4.74
N VAL A 57 8.64 17.27 -5.12
CA VAL A 57 8.18 17.09 -6.51
C VAL A 57 8.96 17.97 -7.48
N LYS A 58 9.23 19.23 -7.10
CA LYS A 58 10.03 20.16 -7.90
C LYS A 58 11.47 19.68 -8.05
N ALA A 59 12.08 19.19 -6.97
CA ALA A 59 13.42 18.61 -7.01
C ALA A 59 13.48 17.39 -7.94
N LEU A 60 12.52 16.46 -7.84
CA LEU A 60 12.44 15.28 -8.70
C LEU A 60 12.34 15.64 -10.19
N LYS A 61 11.53 16.64 -10.55
CA LYS A 61 11.41 17.12 -11.94
C LYS A 61 12.67 17.79 -12.47
N SER A 62 13.54 18.28 -11.60
CA SER A 62 14.80 18.94 -11.98
C SER A 62 15.96 17.95 -12.20
N VAL A 63 15.78 16.68 -11.81
CA VAL A 63 16.80 15.65 -12.01
C VAL A 63 16.90 15.30 -13.50
N PRO A 64 18.10 15.38 -14.11
CA PRO A 64 18.30 14.94 -15.49
C PRO A 64 17.99 13.45 -15.66
N GLU A 65 17.39 13.09 -16.79
CA GLU A 65 16.94 11.72 -17.05
C GLU A 65 18.08 10.69 -16.97
N GLU A 66 19.27 11.05 -17.45
CA GLU A 66 20.44 10.18 -17.43
C GLU A 66 20.90 9.85 -16.00
N VAL A 67 20.80 10.82 -15.08
CA VAL A 67 21.11 10.62 -13.66
C VAL A 67 20.06 9.73 -13.00
N ALA A 68 18.78 9.91 -13.35
CA ALA A 68 17.72 9.05 -12.84
C ALA A 68 17.88 7.59 -13.31
N LYS A 69 18.27 7.39 -14.58
CA LYS A 69 18.55 6.07 -15.16
C LYS A 69 19.73 5.37 -14.48
N SER A 70 20.82 6.09 -14.21
CA SER A 70 21.99 5.50 -13.55
C SER A 70 21.67 5.10 -12.10
N ALA A 71 21.02 5.99 -11.34
CA ALA A 71 20.60 5.72 -9.98
C ALA A 71 19.63 4.52 -9.89
N TYR A 72 18.71 4.39 -10.85
CA TYR A 72 17.82 3.23 -10.92
C TYR A 72 18.60 1.92 -11.15
N LYS A 73 19.57 1.90 -12.06
CA LYS A 73 20.40 0.71 -12.32
C LYS A 73 21.20 0.30 -11.08
N GLU A 74 21.75 1.26 -10.36
CA GLU A 74 22.47 1.02 -9.11
C GLU A 74 21.55 0.44 -8.02
N MET A 75 20.38 1.04 -7.82
CA MET A 75 19.37 0.55 -6.88
C MET A 75 18.99 -0.91 -7.18
N VAL A 76 18.72 -1.23 -8.44
CA VAL A 76 18.39 -2.60 -8.87
C VAL A 76 19.55 -3.56 -8.57
N ALA A 77 20.79 -3.16 -8.88
CA ALA A 77 21.96 -3.99 -8.59
C ALA A 77 22.12 -4.29 -7.09
N GLU A 78 21.88 -3.30 -6.21
CA GLU A 78 21.91 -3.50 -4.76
C GLU A 78 20.76 -4.39 -4.26
N GLU A 79 19.55 -4.25 -4.82
CA GLU A 79 18.45 -5.17 -4.51
C GLU A 79 18.80 -6.62 -4.91
N TRP A 80 19.41 -6.83 -6.08
CA TRP A 80 19.88 -8.15 -6.49
C TRP A 80 20.92 -8.73 -5.52
N LYS A 81 21.82 -7.90 -4.97
CA LYS A 81 22.78 -8.34 -3.95
C LYS A 81 22.06 -8.74 -2.66
N ARG A 82 21.09 -7.95 -2.19
CA ARG A 82 20.29 -8.24 -0.98
C ARG A 82 19.49 -9.54 -1.11
N ALA A 83 18.83 -9.74 -2.25
CA ALA A 83 18.06 -10.96 -2.51
C ALA A 83 18.97 -12.20 -2.52
N LYS A 84 20.18 -12.09 -3.08
CA LYS A 84 21.19 -13.15 -3.06
C LYS A 84 21.73 -13.43 -1.65
N SER A 85 21.94 -12.40 -0.81
CA SER A 85 22.39 -12.62 0.57
C SER A 85 21.33 -13.27 1.45
N LEU A 86 20.05 -13.00 1.20
CA LEU A 86 18.93 -13.57 1.96
C LEU A 86 18.66 -15.05 1.64
N THR A 87 19.15 -15.54 0.51
CA THR A 87 18.94 -16.93 0.04
C THR A 87 20.07 -17.88 0.42
N GLN A 88 21.16 -17.40 1.04
CA GLN A 88 22.31 -18.23 1.46
C GLN A 88 22.25 -18.71 2.93
N THR A 89 21.21 -18.37 3.69
CA THR A 89 21.00 -18.95 5.02
C THR A 89 20.26 -20.28 4.88
N SER A 90 21.01 -21.38 4.77
CA SER A 90 20.54 -22.77 4.88
C SER A 90 21.38 -23.50 5.92
#